data_AF-V8P772-F1
#
_entry.id   AF-V8P772-F1
#
_cell.length_a   1.000
_cell.length_b   1.000
_cell.length_c   1.000
_cell.angle_alpha   90.00
_cell.angle_beta   90.00
_cell.angle_gamma   90.00
#
_symmetry.space_group_name_H-M   'P 1'
#
loop_
_entity.id
_entity.type
_entity.pdbx_description
1 polymer ?
#
loop_
_entity_poly.entity_id
_entity_poly.type
_entity_poly.pdbx_seq_one_letter_code
_entity_poly.pdbx_strand_id
1 'polypeptide(L)'
;MDPQKLSELRTFVKLCKQNSAILHSEDLIFFRDWIESMGGTIPPAPCKTSTETTEEPKAEEKAEEPPKPPEPESEESDLEIDNEGVIEPDNEEPQAMGDESVEVTEEMMDQANEKKMEAIHALSELAKAIDLFTEAIKLNPHLAILYAKRASVFVKMQKPNAAIRDCDRAIQINPDSAQTYKWRGKAHRLLGHWEDSAHDLALACKLDYDEEASAMLKEVQPRAQKISEHRRKYERKREEKEIRERMERVKKAREEHERAQREEEARRQTGGPQFGGFPGGFPGGMPGMGSMPGLNEILSDPEVLAAMQDPEVMAAFQDVAQNPANMSKYQNNPKVMNLIGKLSSKFGTQP
;
A
#
# COMPACT_ATOMS: atom_id res chain seq x y z
N MET A 1 2.30 -13.00 -0.60
CA MET A 1 1.39 -11.85 -0.70
C MET A 1 1.46 -11.07 0.61
N ASP A 2 1.45 -9.74 0.52
CA ASP A 2 1.36 -8.84 1.66
C ASP A 2 0.09 -9.13 2.51
N PRO A 3 0.21 -9.30 3.85
CA PRO A 3 -0.93 -9.55 4.73
C PRO A 3 -2.05 -8.51 4.63
N GLN A 4 -1.70 -7.24 4.37
CA GLN A 4 -2.68 -6.16 4.24
C GLN A 4 -3.53 -6.34 2.97
N LYS A 5 -2.89 -6.63 1.84
CA LYS A 5 -3.57 -6.91 0.56
C LYS A 5 -4.48 -8.14 0.64
N LEU A 6 -4.10 -9.15 1.43
CA LEU A 6 -4.96 -10.32 1.69
C LEU A 6 -6.21 -9.95 2.51
N SER A 7 -6.09 -9.03 3.46
CA SER A 7 -7.22 -8.54 4.26
C SER A 7 -8.20 -7.73 3.41
N GLU A 8 -7.68 -6.85 2.55
CA GLU A 8 -8.47 -6.07 1.59
C GLU A 8 -9.22 -6.99 0.62
N LEU A 9 -8.54 -7.99 0.05
CA LEU A 9 -9.15 -8.98 -0.83
C LEU A 9 -10.28 -9.76 -0.13
N ARG A 10 -10.07 -10.20 1.12
CA ARG A 10 -11.11 -10.90 1.90
C ARG A 10 -12.33 -10.01 2.13
N THR A 11 -12.11 -8.73 2.39
CA THR A 11 -13.19 -7.76 2.58
C THR A 11 -13.98 -7.54 1.30
N PHE A 12 -13.29 -7.39 0.17
CA PHE A 12 -13.91 -7.25 -1.15
C PHE A 12 -14.74 -8.49 -1.54
N VAL A 13 -14.22 -9.70 -1.30
CA VAL A 13 -14.96 -10.94 -1.54
C VAL A 13 -16.22 -11.02 -0.67
N LYS A 14 -16.16 -10.57 0.59
CA LYS A 14 -17.33 -10.50 1.47
C LYS A 14 -18.38 -9.53 0.93
N LEU A 15 -17.94 -8.39 0.41
CA LEU A 15 -18.82 -7.38 -0.19
C LEU A 15 -19.52 -7.92 -1.46
N CYS A 16 -18.78 -8.61 -2.33
CA CYS A 16 -19.37 -9.24 -3.54
C CYS A 16 -20.41 -10.31 -3.19
N LYS A 17 -20.23 -11.04 -2.08
CA LYS A 17 -21.22 -12.02 -1.59
C LYS A 17 -22.49 -11.37 -1.05
N GLN A 18 -22.37 -10.16 -0.50
CA GLN A 18 -23.51 -9.40 0.03
C GLN A 18 -24.26 -8.66 -1.07
N ASN A 19 -23.53 -8.16 -2.07
CA ASN A 19 -24.09 -7.44 -3.20
C ASN A 19 -23.41 -7.85 -4.51
N SER A 20 -24.04 -8.76 -5.24
CA SER A 20 -23.56 -9.23 -6.53
C SER A 20 -23.66 -8.19 -7.65
N ALA A 21 -24.40 -7.09 -7.45
CA ALA A 21 -24.51 -6.02 -8.44
C ALA A 21 -23.19 -5.26 -8.63
N ILE A 22 -22.29 -5.29 -7.65
CA ILE A 22 -20.98 -4.64 -7.71
C ILE A 22 -20.12 -5.25 -8.82
N LEU A 23 -20.29 -6.55 -9.10
CA LEU A 23 -19.58 -7.24 -10.19
C LEU A 23 -19.98 -6.75 -11.59
N HIS A 24 -21.05 -5.94 -11.69
CA HIS A 24 -21.51 -5.32 -12.94
C HIS A 24 -21.06 -3.85 -13.08
N SER A 25 -20.15 -3.37 -12.22
CA SER A 25 -19.51 -2.05 -12.36
C SER A 25 -18.53 -2.04 -13.53
N GLU A 26 -18.42 -0.92 -14.24
CA GLU A 26 -17.49 -0.74 -15.38
C GLU A 26 -16.02 -0.93 -14.95
N ASP A 27 -15.68 -0.56 -13.72
CA ASP A 27 -14.32 -0.70 -13.18
C ASP A 27 -13.89 -2.16 -12.93
N LEU A 28 -14.86 -3.10 -12.88
CA LEU A 28 -14.64 -4.50 -12.52
C LEU A 28 -14.79 -5.48 -13.68
N ILE A 29 -14.79 -4.97 -14.93
CA ILE A 29 -14.87 -5.79 -16.15
C ILE A 29 -13.72 -6.81 -16.20
N PHE A 30 -12.47 -6.39 -15.91
CA PHE A 30 -11.32 -7.29 -15.90
C PHE A 30 -11.48 -8.46 -14.92
N PHE A 31 -12.13 -8.21 -13.78
CA PHE A 31 -12.34 -9.20 -12.73
C PHE A 31 -13.46 -10.17 -13.13
N ARG A 32 -14.49 -9.68 -13.81
CA ARG A 32 -15.53 -10.51 -14.42
C ARG A 32 -14.95 -11.43 -15.49
N ASP A 33 -14.16 -10.90 -16.42
CA ASP A 33 -13.53 -11.70 -17.48
C ASP A 33 -12.60 -12.76 -16.88
N TRP A 34 -11.90 -12.43 -15.80
CA TRP A 34 -11.09 -13.40 -15.05
C TRP A 34 -11.94 -14.51 -14.42
N ILE A 35 -13.08 -14.20 -13.79
CA ILE A 35 -13.99 -15.21 -13.23
C ILE A 35 -14.53 -16.14 -14.33
N GLU A 36 -14.95 -15.58 -15.47
CA GLU A 36 -15.47 -16.35 -16.60
C GLU A 36 -14.38 -17.23 -17.23
N SER A 37 -13.13 -16.74 -17.30
CA SER A 37 -11.97 -17.53 -17.77
C SER A 37 -11.67 -18.76 -16.89
N MET A 38 -12.00 -18.67 -15.61
CA MET A 38 -11.84 -19.75 -14.63
C MET A 38 -13.08 -20.68 -14.57
N GLY A 39 -14.05 -20.49 -15.46
CA GLY A 39 -15.29 -21.26 -15.52
C GLY A 39 -16.32 -20.88 -14.45
N GLY A 40 -16.16 -19.73 -13.79
CA GLY A 40 -17.13 -19.19 -12.83
C GLY A 40 -18.29 -18.49 -13.51
N THR A 41 -19.50 -18.66 -12.98
CA THR A 41 -20.72 -17.99 -13.49
C THR A 41 -21.14 -16.85 -12.59
N ILE A 42 -21.31 -15.64 -13.15
CA ILE A 42 -21.77 -14.45 -12.42
C ILE A 42 -23.30 -14.33 -12.54
N PRO A 43 -24.04 -14.03 -11.44
CA PRO A 43 -25.48 -13.82 -11.49
C PRO A 43 -25.86 -12.64 -12.41
N PRO A 44 -26.99 -12.72 -13.14
CA PRO A 44 -27.43 -11.65 -14.04
C PRO A 44 -27.72 -10.35 -13.29
N ALA A 45 -27.43 -9.21 -13.92
CA ALA A 45 -27.66 -7.89 -13.33
C ALA A 45 -29.15 -7.68 -13.00
N PRO A 46 -29.50 -7.08 -11.84
CA PRO A 46 -30.86 -6.66 -11.59
C PRO A 46 -31.25 -5.56 -12.61
N CYS A 47 -32.23 -5.85 -13.47
CA CYS A 47 -32.77 -4.91 -14.45
C CYS A 47 -33.23 -3.60 -13.78
N LYS A 48 -32.75 -2.46 -14.29
CA LYS A 48 -33.26 -1.13 -13.97
C LYS A 48 -34.54 -0.88 -14.78
N THR A 49 -35.68 -0.70 -14.11
CA THR A 49 -36.82 0.06 -14.65
C THR A 49 -36.98 1.35 -13.86
N SER A 50 -37.16 2.43 -14.61
CA SER A 50 -37.27 3.82 -14.19
C SER A 50 -38.59 4.15 -13.47
N THR A 51 -38.48 5.10 -12.52
CA THR A 51 -39.47 6.07 -12.01
C THR A 51 -40.82 5.57 -11.48
N GLU A 52 -41.05 5.69 -10.16
CA GLU A 52 -42.08 6.57 -9.59
C GLU A 52 -42.02 6.61 -8.06
N THR A 53 -42.34 7.79 -7.52
CA THR A 53 -42.74 8.08 -6.14
C THR A 53 -43.78 7.08 -5.60
N THR A 54 -43.71 6.78 -4.29
CA THR A 54 -44.78 6.96 -3.26
C THR A 54 -44.68 5.89 -2.16
N GLU A 55 -44.75 6.39 -0.92
CA GLU A 55 -45.22 5.76 0.33
C GLU A 55 -44.44 4.64 1.05
N GLU A 56 -44.05 4.99 2.29
CA GLU A 56 -43.73 4.09 3.39
C GLU A 56 -44.87 3.11 3.70
N PRO A 57 -44.55 1.98 4.35
CA PRO A 57 -45.20 1.76 5.63
C PRO A 57 -44.22 1.36 6.74
N LYS A 58 -44.51 1.94 7.92
CA LYS A 58 -43.97 1.59 9.23
C LYS A 58 -44.11 0.09 9.52
N ALA A 59 -43.05 -0.49 10.06
CA ALA A 59 -43.13 -1.61 11.01
C ALA A 59 -42.18 -1.31 12.18
N GLU A 60 -42.76 -1.31 13.37
CA GLU A 60 -42.11 -1.05 14.64
C GLU A 60 -41.28 -2.25 15.11
N GLU A 61 -40.29 -1.94 15.95
CA GLU A 61 -39.82 -2.74 17.09
C GLU A 61 -38.60 -3.69 16.91
N LYS A 62 -37.40 -3.15 17.16
CA LYS A 62 -36.64 -3.43 18.39
C LYS A 62 -35.43 -2.50 18.53
N ALA A 63 -35.36 -1.82 19.67
CA ALA A 63 -34.30 -0.90 20.03
C ALA A 63 -32.99 -1.67 20.31
N GLU A 64 -32.01 -1.47 19.45
CA GLU A 64 -30.60 -1.65 19.74
C GLU A 64 -29.93 -0.29 19.55
N GLU A 65 -29.19 0.17 20.56
CA GLU A 65 -28.56 1.49 20.63
C GLU A 65 -27.77 1.79 19.34
N PRO A 66 -27.99 2.93 18.67
CA PRO A 66 -27.25 3.24 17.46
C PRO A 66 -25.78 3.49 17.83
N PRO A 67 -24.81 2.94 17.07
CA PRO A 67 -23.43 3.37 17.20
C PRO A 67 -23.40 4.87 16.92
N LYS A 68 -22.74 5.60 17.83
CA LYS A 68 -22.49 7.05 17.75
C LYS A 68 -22.15 7.42 16.30
N PRO A 69 -22.82 8.41 15.69
CA PRO A 69 -22.48 8.82 14.33
C PRO A 69 -20.99 9.20 14.30
N PRO A 70 -20.24 8.82 13.24
CA PRO A 70 -18.92 9.41 13.05
C PRO A 70 -19.10 10.93 13.08
N GLU A 71 -18.35 11.59 13.97
CA GLU A 71 -18.27 13.04 14.00
C GLU A 71 -18.01 13.54 12.59
N PRO A 72 -18.63 14.67 12.19
CA PRO A 72 -18.56 15.16 10.82
C PRO A 72 -17.09 15.26 10.42
N GLU A 73 -16.75 14.56 9.33
CA GLU A 73 -15.46 14.67 8.67
C GLU A 73 -15.18 16.17 8.50
N SER A 74 -14.21 16.64 9.28
CA SER A 74 -13.84 18.03 9.40
C SER A 74 -13.42 18.54 8.02
N GLU A 75 -14.36 19.15 7.28
CA GLU A 75 -14.19 20.06 6.14
C GLU A 75 -12.75 20.03 5.60
N GLU A 76 -12.41 18.94 4.92
CA GLU A 76 -11.07 18.77 4.37
C GLU A 76 -11.02 19.66 3.13
N SER A 77 -10.38 20.82 3.29
CA SER A 77 -10.24 21.84 2.25
C SER A 77 -9.87 21.21 0.91
N ASP A 78 -10.76 21.29 -0.07
CA ASP A 78 -10.45 20.94 -1.45
C ASP A 78 -9.21 21.73 -1.88
N LEU A 79 -8.16 21.01 -2.26
CA LEU A 79 -6.92 21.63 -2.68
C LEU A 79 -7.12 22.28 -4.05
N GLU A 80 -7.39 23.58 -4.06
CA GLU A 80 -7.49 24.33 -5.32
C GLU A 80 -6.11 24.52 -5.94
N ILE A 81 -5.84 23.84 -7.04
CA ILE A 81 -4.66 24.05 -7.89
C ILE A 81 -5.12 24.73 -9.17
N ASP A 82 -4.36 25.74 -9.59
CA ASP A 82 -4.52 26.31 -10.92
C ASP A 82 -4.08 25.28 -11.99
N ASN A 83 -5.05 24.91 -12.83
CA ASN A 83 -4.90 23.93 -13.91
C ASN A 83 -4.61 24.59 -15.28
N GLU A 84 -4.11 25.83 -15.30
CA GLU A 84 -3.71 26.49 -16.54
C GLU A 84 -2.80 25.60 -17.39
N GLY A 85 -3.15 25.44 -18.67
CA GLY A 85 -2.38 24.65 -19.63
C GLY A 85 -2.45 23.13 -19.43
N VAL A 86 -3.25 22.62 -18.49
CA VAL A 86 -3.57 21.19 -18.39
C VAL A 86 -4.55 20.83 -19.49
N ILE A 87 -4.28 19.73 -20.19
CA ILE A 87 -5.10 19.19 -21.28
C ILE A 87 -5.71 17.86 -20.88
N GLU A 88 -6.73 17.44 -21.63
CA GLU A 88 -7.29 16.10 -21.44
C GLU A 88 -6.28 15.02 -21.85
N PRO A 89 -6.23 13.88 -21.12
CA PRO A 89 -5.36 12.77 -21.49
C PRO A 89 -5.72 12.19 -22.86
N ASP A 90 -4.70 11.84 -23.66
CA ASP A 90 -4.91 11.07 -24.88
C ASP A 90 -5.29 9.62 -24.53
N ASN A 91 -6.53 9.25 -24.87
CA ASN A 91 -7.11 7.93 -24.62
C ASN A 91 -7.10 7.06 -25.89
N GLU A 92 -6.13 7.26 -26.77
CA GLU A 92 -5.94 6.45 -27.98
C GLU A 92 -5.30 5.10 -27.66
N GLU A 93 -5.41 4.15 -28.60
CA GLU A 93 -4.73 2.86 -28.50
C GLU A 93 -3.21 3.05 -28.32
N PRO A 94 -2.54 2.23 -27.49
CA PRO A 94 -1.10 2.31 -27.32
C PRO A 94 -0.35 2.19 -28.65
N GLN A 95 0.57 3.12 -28.89
CA GLN A 95 1.36 3.13 -30.12
C GLN A 95 2.31 1.92 -30.21
N ALA A 96 2.72 1.56 -31.43
CA ALA A 96 3.65 0.45 -31.64
C ALA A 96 5.04 0.73 -31.01
N MET A 97 5.53 -0.22 -30.21
CA MET A 97 6.79 -0.09 -29.44
C MET A 97 7.96 -0.94 -30.00
N GLY A 98 7.79 -1.58 -31.15
CA GLY A 98 8.75 -2.56 -31.66
C GLY A 98 8.69 -3.90 -30.90
N ASP A 99 9.51 -4.85 -31.32
CA ASP A 99 9.63 -6.17 -30.67
C ASP A 99 11.02 -6.30 -30.05
N GLU A 100 11.09 -6.29 -28.72
CA GLU A 100 12.34 -6.34 -27.97
C GLU A 100 13.13 -7.64 -28.15
N SER A 101 12.52 -8.69 -28.70
CA SER A 101 13.18 -9.98 -28.94
C SER A 101 13.93 -10.04 -30.27
N VAL A 102 13.75 -9.05 -31.14
CA VAL A 102 14.37 -9.00 -32.47
C VAL A 102 15.88 -8.83 -32.35
N GLU A 103 16.64 -9.74 -32.97
CA GLU A 103 18.08 -9.58 -33.16
C GLU A 103 18.33 -8.49 -34.20
N VAL A 104 18.89 -7.36 -33.76
CA VAL A 104 19.17 -6.21 -34.63
C VAL A 104 20.48 -6.43 -35.38
N THR A 105 20.39 -6.62 -36.70
CA THR A 105 21.56 -6.74 -37.59
C THR A 105 22.15 -5.37 -37.94
N GLU A 106 23.39 -5.33 -38.44
CA GLU A 106 24.05 -4.09 -38.89
C GLU A 106 23.22 -3.36 -39.96
N GLU A 107 22.67 -4.10 -40.92
CA GLU A 107 21.77 -3.55 -41.95
C GLU A 107 20.51 -2.93 -41.34
N MET A 108 19.91 -3.56 -40.33
CA MET A 108 18.75 -2.99 -39.62
C MET A 108 19.12 -1.73 -38.83
N MET A 109 20.34 -1.66 -38.28
CA MET A 109 20.83 -0.45 -37.61
C MET A 109 20.99 0.71 -38.61
N ASP A 110 21.54 0.45 -39.80
CA ASP A 110 21.70 1.44 -40.84
C ASP A 110 20.36 1.95 -41.34
N GLN A 111 19.43 1.05 -41.66
CA GLN A 111 18.06 1.40 -42.06
C GLN A 111 17.32 2.18 -40.96
N ALA A 112 17.46 1.77 -39.69
CA ALA A 112 16.87 2.51 -38.57
C ALA A 112 17.46 3.92 -38.45
N ASN A 113 18.76 4.09 -38.69
CA ASN A 113 19.42 5.39 -38.68
C ASN A 113 18.99 6.27 -39.86
N GLU A 114 18.80 5.71 -41.06
CA GLU A 114 18.23 6.43 -42.20
C GLU A 114 16.82 6.91 -41.90
N LYS A 115 15.94 6.03 -41.41
CA LYS A 115 14.57 6.37 -41.00
C LYS A 115 14.53 7.43 -39.91
N LYS A 116 15.46 7.37 -38.95
CA LYS A 116 15.63 8.42 -37.93
C LYS A 116 15.99 9.77 -38.55
N MET A 117 16.89 9.81 -39.53
CA MET A 117 17.26 11.06 -40.21
C MET A 117 16.08 11.61 -41.02
N GLU A 118 15.37 10.76 -41.77
CA GLU A 118 14.15 11.14 -42.48
C GLU A 118 13.10 11.73 -41.52
N ALA A 119 12.88 11.09 -40.37
CA ALA A 119 11.95 11.56 -39.35
C ALA A 119 12.34 12.94 -38.80
N ILE A 120 13.64 13.19 -38.60
CA ILE A 120 14.16 14.49 -38.16
C ILE A 120 13.90 15.58 -39.23
N HIS A 121 14.09 15.26 -40.51
CA HIS A 121 13.77 16.18 -41.60
C HIS A 121 12.26 16.43 -41.73
N ALA A 122 11.42 15.48 -41.33
CA ALA A 122 9.97 15.58 -41.35
C ALA A 122 9.35 16.20 -40.08
N LEU A 123 10.13 16.83 -39.17
CA LEU A 123 9.59 17.40 -37.92
C LEU A 123 8.56 18.53 -38.10
N SER A 124 8.43 19.09 -39.31
CA SER A 124 7.35 20.02 -39.66
C SER A 124 6.02 19.30 -39.96
N GLU A 125 6.07 18.03 -40.35
CA GLU A 125 4.94 17.15 -40.62
C GLU A 125 4.83 16.08 -39.52
N LEU A 126 4.29 16.47 -38.36
CA LEU A 126 4.39 15.67 -37.12
C LEU A 126 3.88 14.22 -37.26
N ALA A 127 2.78 14.00 -37.98
CA ALA A 127 2.25 12.65 -38.22
C ALA A 127 3.25 11.77 -39.00
N LYS A 128 3.83 12.31 -40.07
CA LYS A 128 4.85 11.62 -40.88
C LYS A 128 6.12 11.33 -40.07
N ALA A 129 6.53 12.26 -39.20
CA ALA A 129 7.66 12.03 -38.30
C ALA A 129 7.39 10.86 -37.33
N ILE A 130 6.18 10.73 -36.79
CA ILE A 130 5.79 9.59 -35.94
C ILE A 130 5.88 8.28 -36.72
N ASP A 131 5.36 8.23 -37.95
CA ASP A 131 5.40 7.02 -38.78
C ASP A 131 6.84 6.59 -39.04
N LEU A 132 7.71 7.52 -39.44
CA LEU A 132 9.13 7.27 -39.69
C LEU A 132 9.89 6.84 -38.43
N PHE A 133 9.64 7.48 -37.28
CA PHE A 133 10.21 7.01 -36.01
C PHE A 133 9.69 5.63 -35.62
N THR A 134 8.42 5.32 -35.92
CA THR A 134 7.83 4.01 -35.63
C THR A 134 8.45 2.92 -36.51
N GLU A 135 8.70 3.20 -37.79
CA GLU A 135 9.48 2.32 -38.67
C GLU A 135 10.90 2.11 -38.12
N ALA A 136 11.59 3.18 -37.72
CA ALA A 136 12.93 3.09 -37.12
C ALA A 136 12.94 2.23 -35.84
N ILE A 137 11.92 2.34 -34.99
CA ILE A 137 11.78 1.56 -33.75
C ILE A 137 11.54 0.08 -34.05
N LYS A 138 10.74 -0.24 -35.08
CA LYS A 138 10.54 -1.64 -35.51
C LYS A 138 11.83 -2.28 -36.02
N LEU A 139 12.71 -1.50 -36.63
CA LEU A 139 14.02 -1.95 -37.11
C LEU A 139 15.05 -2.05 -35.97
N ASN A 140 15.06 -1.10 -35.03
CA ASN A 140 15.97 -1.10 -33.89
C ASN A 140 15.25 -0.69 -32.59
N PRO A 141 14.63 -1.64 -31.88
CA PRO A 141 13.85 -1.37 -30.66
C PRO A 141 14.73 -1.11 -29.43
N HIS A 142 16.05 -1.25 -29.54
CA HIS A 142 17.01 -1.04 -28.45
C HIS A 142 17.69 0.34 -28.50
N LEU A 143 17.28 1.21 -29.42
CA LEU A 143 17.88 2.54 -29.56
C LEU A 143 17.04 3.61 -28.84
N ALA A 144 17.41 3.92 -27.59
CA ALA A 144 16.69 4.86 -26.71
C ALA A 144 16.34 6.21 -27.37
N ILE A 145 17.26 6.76 -28.18
CA ILE A 145 17.08 8.06 -28.83
C ILE A 145 15.88 8.09 -29.79
N LEU A 146 15.46 6.95 -30.37
CA LEU A 146 14.29 6.89 -31.24
C LEU A 146 13.01 7.20 -30.46
N TYR A 147 12.82 6.53 -29.32
CA TYR A 147 11.67 6.77 -28.45
C TYR A 147 11.68 8.19 -27.88
N ALA A 148 12.83 8.70 -27.41
CA ALA A 148 12.93 10.06 -26.90
C ALA A 148 12.57 11.13 -27.96
N LYS A 149 12.96 10.90 -29.23
CA LYS A 149 12.60 11.80 -30.33
C LYS A 149 11.13 11.68 -30.70
N ARG A 150 10.57 10.47 -30.75
CA ARG A 150 9.13 10.27 -31.01
C ARG A 150 8.27 10.87 -29.89
N ALA A 151 8.66 10.72 -28.63
CA ALA A 151 8.04 11.37 -27.48
C ALA A 151 7.99 12.90 -27.64
N SER A 152 9.08 13.52 -28.12
CA SER A 152 9.10 14.96 -28.39
C SER A 152 8.08 15.40 -29.45
N VAL A 153 7.78 14.53 -30.43
CA VAL A 153 6.74 14.76 -31.45
C VAL A 153 5.35 14.59 -30.83
N PHE A 154 5.14 13.56 -30.01
CA PHE A 154 3.89 13.37 -29.28
C PHE A 154 3.55 14.54 -28.35
N VAL A 155 4.53 15.10 -27.64
CA VAL A 155 4.34 16.31 -26.82
C VAL A 155 3.88 17.50 -27.68
N LYS A 156 4.50 17.71 -28.86
CA LYS A 156 4.07 18.77 -29.80
C LYS A 156 2.66 18.56 -30.35
N MET A 157 2.22 17.31 -30.45
CA MET A 157 0.86 16.93 -30.85
C MET A 157 -0.12 16.91 -29.68
N GLN A 158 0.28 17.31 -28.47
CA GLN A 158 -0.56 17.25 -27.27
C GLN A 158 -1.06 15.83 -26.95
N LYS A 159 -0.21 14.81 -27.16
CA LYS A 159 -0.44 13.39 -26.81
C LYS A 159 0.47 12.95 -25.65
N PRO A 160 0.25 13.43 -24.42
CA PRO A 160 1.16 13.22 -23.31
C PRO A 160 1.30 11.76 -22.83
N ASN A 161 0.24 10.94 -22.81
CA ASN A 161 0.31 9.53 -22.43
C ASN A 161 1.17 8.73 -23.42
N ALA A 162 0.99 8.95 -24.73
CA ALA A 162 1.85 8.37 -25.74
C ALA A 162 3.33 8.77 -25.52
N ALA A 163 3.59 10.05 -25.25
CA ALA A 163 4.94 10.52 -24.95
C ALA A 163 5.55 9.88 -23.69
N ILE A 164 4.76 9.69 -22.62
CA ILE A 164 5.20 9.05 -21.38
C ILE A 164 5.64 7.61 -21.65
N ARG A 165 4.85 6.82 -22.39
CA ARG A 165 5.21 5.42 -22.74
C ARG A 165 6.55 5.34 -23.48
N ASP A 166 6.76 6.24 -24.44
CA ASP A 166 8.03 6.32 -25.18
C ASP A 166 9.19 6.74 -24.27
N CYS A 167 8.99 7.74 -23.40
CA CYS A 167 10.00 8.17 -22.45
C CYS A 167 10.37 7.06 -21.45
N ASP A 168 9.39 6.33 -20.92
CA ASP A 168 9.64 5.21 -20.02
C ASP A 168 10.47 4.13 -20.70
N ARG A 169 10.16 3.82 -21.96
CA ARG A 169 10.96 2.88 -22.74
C ARG A 169 12.38 3.40 -22.99
N ALA A 170 12.54 4.67 -23.33
CA ALA A 170 13.85 5.29 -23.49
C ALA A 170 14.67 5.25 -22.19
N ILE A 171 14.06 5.48 -21.02
CA ILE A 171 14.71 5.42 -19.71
C ILE A 171 15.12 4.00 -19.36
N GLN A 172 14.29 2.99 -19.66
CA GLN A 172 14.63 1.58 -19.46
C GLN A 172 15.89 1.17 -20.24
N ILE A 173 16.05 1.71 -21.46
CA ILE A 173 17.21 1.42 -22.31
C ILE A 173 18.42 2.27 -21.92
N ASN A 174 18.23 3.57 -21.67
CA ASN A 174 19.27 4.51 -21.29
C ASN A 174 18.77 5.49 -20.21
N PRO A 175 19.06 5.22 -18.93
CA PRO A 175 18.60 6.05 -17.82
C PRO A 175 19.34 7.38 -17.67
N ASP A 176 20.42 7.61 -18.41
CA ASP A 176 21.27 8.82 -18.29
C ASP A 176 20.89 9.91 -19.32
N SER A 177 19.78 9.72 -20.04
CA SER A 177 19.35 10.65 -21.08
C SER A 177 18.54 11.84 -20.52
N ALA A 178 19.19 12.99 -20.34
CA ALA A 178 18.54 14.23 -19.88
C ALA A 178 17.32 14.64 -20.73
N GLN A 179 17.42 14.49 -22.07
CA GLN A 179 16.32 14.82 -22.99
C GLN A 179 15.08 13.98 -22.74
N THR A 180 15.24 12.73 -22.35
CA THR A 180 14.10 11.83 -22.12
C THR A 180 13.28 12.29 -20.92
N TYR A 181 13.94 12.61 -19.80
CA TYR A 181 13.27 13.21 -18.64
C TYR A 181 12.67 14.57 -18.96
N LYS A 182 13.32 15.40 -19.79
CA LYS A 182 12.72 16.67 -20.24
C LYS A 182 11.37 16.45 -20.91
N TRP A 183 11.27 15.51 -21.85
CA TRP A 183 10.03 15.25 -22.57
C TRP A 183 8.97 14.58 -21.68
N ARG A 184 9.35 13.68 -20.77
CA ARG A 184 8.42 13.08 -19.81
C ARG A 184 7.88 14.11 -18.82
N GLY A 185 8.74 14.99 -18.30
CA GLY A 185 8.35 16.10 -17.45
C GLY A 185 7.39 17.08 -18.12
N LYS A 186 7.59 17.37 -19.42
CA LYS A 186 6.64 18.15 -20.24
C LYS A 186 5.30 17.44 -20.42
N ALA A 187 5.30 16.14 -20.66
CA ALA A 187 4.08 15.36 -20.79
C ALA A 187 3.28 15.32 -19.46
N HIS A 188 3.97 15.13 -18.33
CA HIS A 188 3.35 15.23 -17.01
C HIS A 188 2.79 16.63 -16.71
N ARG A 189 3.48 17.70 -17.14
CA ARG A 189 2.98 19.08 -17.04
C ARG A 189 1.66 19.25 -17.80
N LEU A 190 1.55 18.68 -18.99
CA LEU A 190 0.34 18.73 -19.81
C LEU A 190 -0.83 17.98 -19.13
N LEU A 191 -0.56 16.90 -18.40
CA LEU A 191 -1.57 16.14 -17.66
C LEU A 191 -1.88 16.71 -16.27
N GLY A 192 -1.19 17.77 -15.83
CA GLY A 192 -1.32 18.27 -14.46
C GLY A 192 -0.71 17.34 -13.39
N HIS A 193 0.15 16.41 -13.78
CA HIS A 193 0.92 15.57 -12.84
C HIS A 193 2.11 16.38 -12.31
N TRP A 194 1.82 17.37 -11.46
CA TRP A 194 2.78 18.40 -11.07
C TRP A 194 4.01 17.86 -10.33
N GLU A 195 3.83 16.89 -9.42
CA GLU A 195 4.95 16.30 -8.67
C GLU A 195 5.90 15.51 -9.58
N ASP A 196 5.36 14.67 -10.47
CA ASP A 196 6.14 13.89 -11.43
C ASP A 196 6.85 14.80 -12.43
N SER A 197 6.16 15.84 -12.91
CA SER A 197 6.74 16.85 -13.80
C SER A 197 7.92 17.57 -13.14
N ALA A 198 7.76 18.02 -11.88
CA ALA A 198 8.84 18.68 -11.14
C ALA A 198 10.05 17.74 -10.96
N HIS A 199 9.79 16.47 -10.64
CA HIS A 199 10.84 15.48 -10.46
C HIS A 199 11.65 15.27 -11.74
N ASP A 200 10.96 15.02 -12.86
CA ASP A 200 11.60 14.74 -14.14
C ASP A 200 12.35 15.96 -14.70
N LEU A 201 11.77 17.16 -14.60
CA LEU A 201 12.43 18.38 -15.06
C LEU A 201 13.67 18.70 -14.20
N ALA A 202 13.60 18.48 -12.88
CA ALA A 202 14.75 18.62 -12.00
C ALA A 202 15.86 17.61 -12.33
N LEU A 203 15.50 16.36 -12.61
CA LEU A 203 16.45 15.33 -13.02
C LEU A 203 17.07 15.65 -14.39
N ALA A 204 16.27 16.12 -15.34
CA ALA A 204 16.75 16.58 -16.64
C ALA A 204 17.82 17.67 -16.45
N CYS A 205 17.51 18.74 -15.72
CA CYS A 205 18.45 19.84 -15.46
C CYS A 205 19.70 19.41 -14.67
N LYS A 206 19.59 18.37 -13.83
CA LYS A 206 20.73 17.80 -13.09
C LYS A 206 21.67 17.01 -14.01
N LEU A 207 21.12 16.27 -14.97
CA LEU A 207 21.90 15.48 -15.94
C LEU A 207 22.53 16.39 -17.00
N ASP A 208 21.75 17.29 -17.59
CA ASP A 208 22.21 18.30 -18.55
C ASP A 208 21.33 19.54 -18.46
N TYR A 209 21.94 20.69 -18.18
CA TYR A 209 21.19 21.92 -17.98
C TYR A 209 20.57 22.40 -19.29
N ASP A 210 19.24 22.46 -19.31
CA ASP A 210 18.44 22.98 -20.43
C ASP A 210 17.58 24.14 -19.91
N GLU A 211 17.67 25.30 -20.58
CA GLU A 211 17.01 26.53 -20.15
C GLU A 211 15.48 26.39 -20.15
N GLU A 212 14.93 25.68 -21.14
CA GLU A 212 13.49 25.44 -21.27
C GLU A 212 12.98 24.53 -20.16
N ALA A 213 13.71 23.44 -19.85
CA ALA A 213 13.39 22.56 -18.73
C ALA A 213 13.45 23.30 -17.39
N SER A 214 14.47 24.15 -17.19
CA SER A 214 14.65 24.97 -15.99
C SER A 214 13.53 25.99 -15.82
N ALA A 215 13.10 26.64 -16.91
CA ALA A 215 11.97 27.57 -16.89
C ALA A 215 10.67 26.87 -16.51
N MET A 216 10.38 25.71 -17.11
CA MET A 216 9.19 24.92 -16.78
C MET A 216 9.23 24.38 -15.36
N LEU A 217 10.39 23.97 -14.85
CA LEU A 217 10.54 23.53 -13.46
C LEU A 217 10.13 24.62 -12.49
N LYS A 218 10.54 25.88 -12.72
CA LYS A 218 10.14 27.03 -11.87
C LYS A 218 8.63 27.25 -11.86
N GLU A 219 7.95 26.95 -12.97
CA GLU A 219 6.50 27.08 -13.10
C GLU A 219 5.75 25.95 -12.37
N VAL A 220 6.27 24.73 -12.44
CA VAL A 220 5.65 23.53 -11.85
C VAL A 220 5.92 23.41 -10.36
N GLN A 221 7.09 23.84 -9.90
CA GLN A 221 7.58 23.63 -8.54
C GLN A 221 6.60 24.10 -7.44
N PRO A 222 5.98 25.30 -7.51
CA PRO A 222 5.04 25.74 -6.47
C PRO A 222 3.79 24.87 -6.40
N ARG A 223 3.28 24.42 -7.56
CA ARG A 223 2.10 23.53 -7.63
C ARG A 223 2.42 22.16 -7.03
N ALA A 224 3.58 21.59 -7.39
CA ALA A 224 4.08 20.34 -6.82
C ALA A 224 4.27 20.43 -5.29
N GLN A 225 4.86 21.51 -4.79
CA GLN A 225 5.05 21.74 -3.35
C GLN A 225 3.72 21.82 -2.60
N LYS A 226 2.75 22.56 -3.14
CA LYS A 226 1.42 22.69 -2.53
C LYS A 226 0.72 21.33 -2.38
N ILE A 227 0.80 20.47 -3.41
CA ILE A 227 0.27 19.10 -3.37
C ILE A 227 0.99 18.27 -2.31
N SER A 228 2.33 18.30 -2.32
CA SER A 228 3.14 17.49 -1.40
C SER A 228 2.89 17.88 0.06
N GLU A 229 2.82 19.18 0.34
CA GLU A 229 2.54 19.70 1.68
C GLU A 229 1.15 19.35 2.17
N HIS A 230 0.15 19.44 1.30
CA HIS A 230 -1.22 19.01 1.62
C HIS A 230 -1.27 17.52 1.94
N ARG A 231 -0.66 16.68 1.10
CA ARG A 231 -0.56 15.22 1.33
C ARG A 231 0.09 14.91 2.67
N ARG A 232 1.23 15.53 2.98
CA ARG A 232 1.92 15.38 4.28
C ARG A 232 1.10 15.88 5.47
N LYS A 233 0.32 16.95 5.29
CA LYS A 233 -0.60 17.45 6.34
C LYS A 233 -1.73 16.45 6.57
N TYR A 234 -2.26 15.87 5.50
CA TYR A 234 -3.31 14.86 5.54
C TYR A 234 -2.84 13.58 6.24
N GLU A 235 -1.69 13.06 5.82
CA GLU A 235 -1.06 11.86 6.41
C GLU A 235 -0.82 12.06 7.91
N ARG A 236 -0.23 13.19 8.33
CA ARG A 236 -0.04 13.50 9.75
C ARG A 236 -1.34 13.51 10.54
N LYS A 237 -2.38 14.16 10.02
CA LYS A 237 -3.70 14.19 10.68
C LYS A 237 -4.29 12.79 10.82
N ARG A 238 -4.17 11.96 9.78
CA ARG A 238 -4.64 10.57 9.76
C ARG A 238 -3.91 9.74 10.81
N GLU A 239 -2.58 9.84 10.87
CA GLU A 239 -1.75 9.16 11.88
C GLU A 239 -2.06 9.64 13.30
N GLU A 240 -2.20 10.95 13.52
CA GLU A 240 -2.57 11.52 14.82
C GLU A 240 -3.94 10.99 15.30
N LYS A 241 -4.91 10.86 14.37
CA LYS A 241 -6.23 10.28 14.67
C LYS A 241 -6.11 8.80 15.02
N GLU A 242 -5.37 8.01 14.24
CA GLU A 242 -5.14 6.58 14.52
C GLU A 242 -4.44 6.37 15.88
N ILE A 243 -3.45 7.20 16.21
CA ILE A 243 -2.75 7.16 17.50
C ILE A 243 -3.70 7.53 18.64
N ARG A 244 -4.52 8.57 18.48
CA ARG A 244 -5.53 8.99 19.48
C ARG A 244 -6.54 7.87 19.75
N GLU A 245 -7.11 7.29 18.71
CA GLU A 245 -8.05 6.18 18.82
C GLU A 245 -7.40 4.92 19.44
N ARG A 246 -6.12 4.67 19.15
CA ARG A 246 -5.36 3.59 19.79
C ARG A 246 -5.13 3.86 21.28
N MET A 247 -4.76 5.08 21.64
CA MET A 247 -4.58 5.48 23.04
C MET A 247 -5.89 5.39 23.84
N GLU A 248 -7.01 5.82 23.26
CA GLU A 248 -8.32 5.71 23.88
C GLU A 248 -8.76 4.26 24.08
N ARG A 249 -8.53 3.38 23.09
CA ARG A 249 -8.79 1.93 23.23
C ARG A 249 -7.96 1.30 24.35
N VAL A 250 -6.66 1.63 24.42
CA VAL A 250 -5.79 1.14 25.50
C VAL A 250 -6.23 1.68 26.86
N LYS A 251 -6.62 2.95 26.95
CA LYS A 251 -7.13 3.56 28.19
C LYS A 251 -8.41 2.87 28.64
N LYS A 252 -9.38 2.66 27.74
CA LYS A 252 -10.64 1.96 28.04
C LYS A 252 -10.40 0.53 28.52
N ALA A 253 -9.52 -0.21 27.85
CA ALA A 253 -9.15 -1.57 28.26
C ALA A 253 -8.50 -1.61 29.65
N ARG A 254 -7.65 -0.62 29.98
CA ARG A 254 -7.06 -0.49 31.33
C ARG A 254 -8.12 -0.18 32.39
N GLU A 255 -9.03 0.76 32.12
CA GLU A 255 -10.11 1.11 33.04
C GLU A 255 -11.08 -0.06 33.28
N GLU A 256 -11.40 -0.83 32.24
CA GLU A 256 -12.23 -2.04 32.34
C GLU A 256 -11.53 -3.14 33.15
N HIS A 257 -10.23 -3.36 32.90
CA HIS A 257 -9.43 -4.30 33.66
C HIS A 257 -9.34 -3.91 35.15
N GLU A 258 -9.11 -2.63 35.44
CA GLU A 258 -9.07 -2.12 36.83
C GLU A 258 -10.44 -2.24 37.51
N ARG A 259 -11.53 -1.95 36.80
CA ARG A 259 -12.89 -2.14 37.33
C ARG A 259 -13.17 -3.60 37.65
N ALA A 260 -12.81 -4.52 36.75
CA ALA A 260 -12.96 -5.96 36.97
C ALA A 260 -12.15 -6.44 38.19
N GLN A 261 -10.92 -5.94 38.36
CA GLN A 261 -10.10 -6.23 39.54
C GLN A 261 -10.75 -5.75 40.83
N ARG A 262 -11.23 -4.49 40.88
CA ARG A 262 -11.90 -3.95 42.09
C ARG A 262 -13.18 -4.71 42.42
N GLU A 263 -13.95 -5.12 41.42
CA GLU A 263 -15.16 -5.92 41.62
C GLU A 263 -14.82 -7.32 42.19
N GLU A 264 -13.76 -7.96 41.68
CA GLU A 264 -13.28 -9.23 42.21
C GLU A 264 -12.78 -9.09 43.67
N GLU A 265 -12.03 -8.04 43.97
CA GLU A 265 -11.57 -7.75 45.34
C GLU A 265 -12.72 -7.47 46.30
N ALA A 266 -13.72 -6.69 45.88
CA ALA A 266 -14.92 -6.44 46.68
C ALA A 266 -15.72 -7.72 46.94
N ARG A 267 -15.81 -8.61 45.94
CA ARG A 267 -16.44 -9.93 46.07
C ARG A 267 -15.68 -10.83 47.03
N ARG A 268 -14.34 -10.75 47.07
CA ARG A 268 -13.49 -11.44 48.05
C ARG A 268 -13.64 -10.88 49.47
N GLN A 269 -13.88 -9.58 49.64
CA GLN A 269 -14.03 -8.94 50.96
C GLN A 269 -15.44 -9.10 51.57
N THR A 270 -16.49 -9.15 50.74
CA THR A 270 -17.88 -9.32 51.20
C THR A 270 -18.29 -10.78 51.40
N GLY A 271 -17.54 -11.74 50.85
CA GLY A 271 -17.67 -13.16 51.14
C GLY A 271 -16.89 -13.56 52.39
N GLY A 272 -17.56 -13.66 53.55
CA GLY A 272 -17.01 -14.35 54.72
C GLY A 272 -16.68 -15.83 54.43
N PRO A 273 -15.80 -16.48 55.21
CA PRO A 273 -15.17 -17.74 54.85
C PRO A 273 -16.18 -18.88 54.86
N GLN A 274 -16.67 -19.28 53.68
CA GLN A 274 -17.39 -20.54 53.53
C GLN A 274 -16.40 -21.64 53.13
N PHE A 275 -15.91 -22.32 54.16
CA PHE A 275 -15.30 -23.64 54.06
C PHE A 275 -16.34 -24.62 53.48
N GLY A 276 -15.99 -25.33 52.39
CA GLY A 276 -16.78 -26.44 51.88
C GLY A 276 -16.57 -26.81 50.41
N GLY A 277 -15.42 -27.43 50.07
CA GLY A 277 -15.20 -28.09 48.78
C GLY A 277 -13.74 -28.52 48.58
N PHE A 278 -13.50 -29.82 48.56
CA PHE A 278 -12.20 -30.51 48.54
C PHE A 278 -11.30 -30.22 47.32
N PRO A 279 -10.01 -30.61 47.37
CA PRO A 279 -8.87 -29.89 46.79
C PRO A 279 -8.40 -30.45 45.45
N GLY A 280 -8.06 -29.57 44.51
CA GLY A 280 -7.41 -29.96 43.25
C GLY A 280 -7.73 -29.01 42.11
N GLY A 281 -7.09 -27.84 42.09
CA GLY A 281 -7.23 -26.88 41.01
C GLY A 281 -6.50 -25.59 41.37
N PHE A 282 -5.31 -25.42 40.80
CA PHE A 282 -4.43 -24.26 40.98
C PHE A 282 -5.21 -22.93 40.87
N PRO A 283 -5.21 -22.07 41.90
CA PRO A 283 -5.79 -20.74 41.85
C PRO A 283 -4.74 -19.75 41.31
N GLY A 284 -4.72 -19.53 39.99
CA GLY A 284 -3.71 -18.67 39.39
C GLY A 284 -3.84 -18.47 37.88
N GLY A 285 -5.05 -18.26 37.39
CA GLY A 285 -5.26 -17.86 35.99
C GLY A 285 -5.06 -16.35 35.83
N MET A 286 -3.83 -15.92 35.58
CA MET A 286 -3.50 -14.53 35.28
C MET A 286 -4.11 -14.13 33.92
N PRO A 287 -5.06 -13.18 33.84
CA PRO A 287 -5.71 -12.83 32.58
C PRO A 287 -4.77 -11.94 31.78
N GLY A 288 -4.21 -12.48 30.68
CA GLY A 288 -3.39 -11.70 29.74
C GLY A 288 -2.25 -12.45 29.05
N MET A 289 -1.96 -13.70 29.45
CA MET A 289 -0.83 -14.47 28.89
C MET A 289 -1.25 -15.51 27.84
N GLY A 290 -2.40 -15.31 27.18
CA GLY A 290 -2.95 -16.22 26.17
C GLY A 290 -2.46 -15.99 24.73
N SER A 291 -1.53 -15.06 24.50
CA SER A 291 -1.21 -14.58 23.15
C SER A 291 0.29 -14.58 22.84
N MET A 292 1.02 -15.60 23.28
CA MET A 292 2.38 -15.87 22.80
C MET A 292 2.42 -17.26 22.15
N PRO A 293 2.66 -17.35 20.83
CA PRO A 293 2.85 -18.63 20.14
C PRO A 293 4.01 -19.40 20.78
N GLY A 294 3.80 -20.68 21.13
CA GLY A 294 4.82 -21.57 21.72
C GLY A 294 4.77 -21.72 23.25
N LEU A 295 3.99 -20.90 23.96
CA LEU A 295 3.95 -20.94 25.43
C LEU A 295 3.17 -22.16 26.00
N ASN A 296 2.22 -22.69 25.23
CA ASN A 296 1.47 -23.91 25.60
C ASN A 296 2.34 -25.17 25.57
N GLU A 297 3.36 -25.23 24.71
CA GLU A 297 4.31 -26.36 24.67
C GLU A 297 5.31 -26.30 25.84
N ILE A 298 5.69 -25.08 26.25
CA ILE A 298 6.56 -24.82 27.41
C ILE A 298 5.89 -25.29 28.72
N LEU A 299 4.60 -25.04 28.87
CA LEU A 299 3.84 -25.39 30.09
C LEU A 299 3.42 -26.86 30.18
N SER A 300 3.56 -27.61 29.08
CA SER A 300 3.19 -29.03 29.01
C SER A 300 4.35 -29.98 29.36
N ASP A 301 5.57 -29.47 29.51
CA ASP A 301 6.75 -30.26 29.85
C ASP A 301 6.88 -30.46 31.36
N PRO A 302 6.82 -31.71 31.86
CA PRO A 302 6.89 -32.01 33.30
C PRO A 302 8.15 -31.48 33.98
N GLU A 303 9.29 -31.40 33.26
CA GLU A 303 10.55 -30.92 33.83
C GLU A 303 10.63 -29.39 33.88
N VAL A 304 10.04 -28.70 32.89
CA VAL A 304 9.92 -27.24 32.89
C VAL A 304 8.95 -26.80 33.97
N LEU A 305 7.84 -27.54 34.12
CA LEU A 305 6.85 -27.30 35.17
C LEU A 305 7.45 -27.50 36.58
N ALA A 306 8.27 -28.55 36.77
CA ALA A 306 8.99 -28.76 38.02
C ALA A 306 10.02 -27.66 38.32
N ALA A 307 10.71 -27.15 37.29
CA ALA A 307 11.64 -26.03 37.46
C ALA A 307 10.92 -24.70 37.76
N MET A 308 9.73 -24.48 37.20
CA MET A 308 8.90 -23.30 37.48
C MET A 308 8.25 -23.33 38.87
N GLN A 309 8.19 -24.49 39.52
CA GLN A 309 7.76 -24.61 40.91
C GLN A 309 8.85 -24.19 41.91
N ASP A 310 10.11 -24.05 41.47
CA ASP A 310 11.18 -23.52 42.32
C ASP A 310 11.01 -21.99 42.46
N PRO A 311 10.83 -21.47 43.69
CA PRO A 311 10.60 -20.05 43.93
C PRO A 311 11.71 -19.14 43.40
N GLU A 312 12.96 -19.62 43.39
CA GLU A 312 14.12 -18.86 42.92
C GLU A 312 14.10 -18.73 41.39
N VAL A 313 13.64 -19.77 40.70
CA VAL A 313 13.56 -19.80 39.24
C VAL A 313 12.37 -18.97 38.74
N MET A 314 11.23 -19.02 39.44
CA MET A 314 10.07 -18.19 39.13
C MET A 314 10.37 -16.70 39.32
N ALA A 315 11.04 -16.33 40.41
CA ALA A 315 11.43 -14.94 40.68
C ALA A 315 12.38 -14.41 39.58
N ALA A 316 13.36 -15.24 39.17
CA ALA A 316 14.27 -14.89 38.08
C ALA A 316 13.55 -14.73 36.73
N PHE A 317 12.61 -15.63 36.41
CA PHE A 317 11.83 -15.55 35.18
C PHE A 317 10.96 -14.29 35.13
N GLN A 318 10.33 -13.93 36.24
CA GLN A 318 9.51 -12.71 36.35
C GLN A 318 10.35 -11.44 36.18
N ASP A 319 11.54 -11.38 36.79
CA ASP A 319 12.46 -10.24 36.69
C ASP A 319 12.97 -10.04 35.25
N VAL A 320 13.30 -11.14 34.56
CA VAL A 320 13.72 -11.11 33.15
C VAL A 320 12.56 -10.77 32.21
N ALA A 321 11.35 -11.27 32.47
CA ALA A 321 10.17 -10.97 31.67
C ALA A 321 9.79 -9.48 31.75
N GLN A 322 10.02 -8.85 32.90
CA GLN A 322 9.82 -7.41 33.08
C GLN A 322 10.97 -6.60 32.45
N ASN A 323 12.20 -7.12 32.47
CA ASN A 323 13.36 -6.47 31.86
C ASN A 323 14.38 -7.50 31.32
N PRO A 324 14.44 -7.71 29.99
CA PRO A 324 15.34 -8.68 29.38
C PRO A 324 16.83 -8.49 29.70
N ALA A 325 17.25 -7.26 30.04
CA ALA A 325 18.64 -6.98 30.43
C ALA A 325 19.03 -7.60 31.78
N ASN A 326 18.07 -7.97 32.63
CA ASN A 326 18.33 -8.59 33.93
C ASN A 326 18.79 -10.04 33.83
N MET A 327 18.75 -10.66 32.65
CA MET A 327 19.21 -12.03 32.43
C MET A 327 20.65 -12.25 32.93
N SER A 328 21.52 -11.26 32.75
CA SER A 328 22.92 -11.34 33.18
C SER A 328 23.11 -11.56 34.68
N LYS A 329 22.12 -11.19 35.51
CA LYS A 329 22.16 -11.39 36.97
C LYS A 329 22.06 -12.87 37.36
N TYR A 330 21.40 -13.68 36.54
CA TYR A 330 21.09 -15.08 36.83
C TYR A 330 22.01 -16.06 36.10
N GLN A 331 23.01 -15.57 35.37
CA GLN A 331 23.99 -16.40 34.66
C GLN A 331 24.79 -17.33 35.59
N ASN A 332 24.94 -16.95 36.85
CA ASN A 332 25.64 -17.75 37.86
C ASN A 332 24.70 -18.61 38.71
N ASN A 333 23.37 -18.55 38.48
CA ASN A 333 22.41 -19.39 39.17
C ASN A 333 22.25 -20.72 38.40
N PRO A 334 22.73 -21.86 38.94
CA PRO A 334 22.71 -23.13 38.22
C PRO A 334 21.30 -23.64 37.93
N LYS A 335 20.30 -23.28 38.75
CA LYS A 335 18.91 -23.69 38.53
C LYS A 335 18.28 -22.95 37.35
N VAL A 336 18.51 -21.63 37.27
CA VAL A 336 18.02 -20.78 36.18
C VAL A 336 18.73 -21.11 34.87
N MET A 337 20.05 -21.34 34.91
CA MET A 337 20.82 -21.75 33.73
C MET A 337 20.46 -23.14 33.23
N ASN A 338 20.15 -24.09 34.11
CA ASN A 338 19.63 -25.40 33.69
C ASN A 338 18.28 -25.28 32.99
N LEU A 339 17.39 -24.40 33.44
CA LEU A 339 16.11 -24.16 32.76
C LEU A 339 16.32 -23.49 31.39
N ILE A 340 17.16 -22.45 31.33
CA ILE A 340 17.48 -21.75 30.07
C ILE A 340 18.14 -22.69 29.07
N GLY A 341 19.11 -23.51 29.51
CA GLY A 341 19.77 -24.50 28.66
C GLY A 341 18.82 -25.57 28.14
N LYS A 342 17.83 -25.99 28.95
CA LYS A 342 16.78 -26.92 28.50
C LYS A 342 15.85 -26.28 27.48
N LEU A 343 15.39 -25.05 27.73
CA LEU A 343 14.58 -24.28 26.80
C LEU A 343 15.34 -24.01 25.49
N SER A 344 16.63 -23.67 25.55
CA SER A 344 17.45 -23.47 24.35
C SER A 344 17.76 -24.78 23.62
N SER A 345 17.90 -25.91 24.31
CA SER A 345 18.11 -27.21 23.67
C SER A 345 16.85 -27.75 22.98
N LYS A 346 15.66 -27.39 23.49
CA LYS A 346 14.36 -27.82 22.94
C LYS A 346 13.81 -26.88 21.88
N PHE A 347 14.12 -25.58 21.95
CA PHE A 347 13.55 -24.56 21.08
C PHE A 347 14.60 -23.74 20.32
N GLY A 348 15.89 -23.93 20.59
CA GLY A 348 16.98 -23.36 19.82
C GLY A 348 17.26 -24.20 18.58
N THR A 349 16.96 -23.63 17.42
CA THR A 349 17.57 -24.01 16.15
C THR A 349 19.10 -24.03 16.27
N GLN A 350 19.72 -25.18 16.01
CA GLN A 350 21.07 -25.22 15.42
C GLN A 350 20.90 -25.02 13.90
N PRO A 351 21.81 -24.32 13.21
CA PRO A 351 22.43 -23.04 13.50
C PRO A 351 21.57 -21.82 13.09
#